data_AF-A0A9E3PM51-F1
#
_entry.id   AF-A0A9E3PM51-F1
#
_cell.length_a   1.000
_cell.length_b   1.000
_cell.length_c   1.000
_cell.angle_alpha   90.00
_cell.angle_beta   90.00
_cell.angle_gamma   90.00
#
_symmetry.space_group_name_H-M   'P 1'
#
loop_
_entity.id
_entity.type
_entity.pdbx_description
1 polymer ?
#
loop_
_entity_poly.entity_id
_entity_poly.type
_entity_poly.pdbx_seq_one_letter_code
_entity_poly.pdbx_strand_id
1 'polypeptide(L)'
;MSGPVSTAGLGTSTKLIGLTKHTKHGHVPSPVSPHFVAPPAQPALSFNSIALAAAIARTATTWDDAPVVLLDGLQQSALIELETLLQDGSAFALKSHFKFLADTAGSQFAAKVGAGIAHLYMDALGYAWRANAACLSSSLDPHADFIYEGGNASGHGVVLAEAHGSFAKDASAAKIANAAKRKYVKQVKPFVAKPSPFGEIIHGYSIAFGSKPTVAGSFLAVSETRISRPRRRPPPPSVPQRGAIPEGTPAPIALASHRSNFLLMGAPGVTNWIDWIRLPDSPAPERHNVSFLRFGYAGRTYLATPPWLLRPGGPPWWIEDFFDHPEWWRLARRARLSPSRHPGSDFGWFAIEEKAGGEFLNALSNAIRDREAGLSATMRLPTFEPTGFALSAGDRIAGADADEPYQYALFRDGLALLGKPFRGRPRDVVVWSPDGGMVLG
;
A
#
# COMPACT_ATOMS: atom_id res chain seq x y z
N MET A 1 19.26 35.38 -20.46
CA MET A 1 17.83 35.15 -20.69
C MET A 1 17.44 33.88 -19.97
N SER A 2 16.77 34.02 -18.82
CA SER A 2 16.42 32.92 -17.93
C SER A 2 14.93 32.62 -18.12
N GLY A 3 14.61 31.54 -18.83
CA GLY A 3 13.23 31.09 -18.97
C GLY A 3 12.71 30.49 -17.66
N PRO A 4 11.39 30.51 -17.41
CA PRO A 4 10.81 29.81 -16.27
C PRO A 4 10.98 28.31 -16.49
N VAL A 5 11.77 27.66 -15.64
CA VAL A 5 11.82 26.19 -15.57
C VAL A 5 10.49 25.75 -14.96
N SER A 6 9.55 25.35 -15.80
CA SER A 6 8.31 24.70 -15.36
C SER A 6 8.68 23.33 -14.79
N THR A 7 8.70 23.21 -13.46
CA THR A 7 8.79 21.91 -12.80
C THR A 7 7.52 21.14 -13.14
N ALA A 8 7.62 20.14 -14.02
CA ALA A 8 6.56 19.19 -14.29
C ALA A 8 6.35 18.32 -13.04
N GLY A 9 5.64 18.83 -12.05
CA GLY A 9 5.21 18.04 -10.90
C GLY A 9 4.05 17.13 -11.28
N LEU A 10 3.96 15.97 -10.63
CA LEU A 10 2.70 15.23 -10.48
C LEU A 10 1.55 16.23 -10.27
N GLY A 11 0.52 16.11 -11.10
CA GLY A 11 -0.65 16.97 -11.07
C GLY A 11 -1.21 17.12 -9.66
N THR A 12 -1.44 18.36 -9.24
CA THR A 12 -2.03 18.69 -7.93
C THR A 12 -3.49 18.24 -7.85
N SER A 13 -4.12 18.01 -9.01
CA SER A 13 -5.56 17.77 -9.08
C SER A 13 -5.95 16.42 -8.49
N THR A 14 -6.96 16.44 -7.63
CA THR A 14 -7.66 15.24 -7.20
C THR A 14 -8.49 14.68 -8.35
N LYS A 15 -8.26 13.40 -8.70
CA LYS A 15 -9.02 12.66 -9.71
C LYS A 15 -10.25 12.01 -9.10
N LEU A 16 -11.36 11.98 -9.83
CA LEU A 16 -12.59 11.29 -9.45
C LEU A 16 -12.95 10.21 -10.46
N ILE A 17 -13.15 8.98 -10.00
CA ILE A 17 -13.60 7.85 -10.82
C ILE A 17 -14.93 7.34 -10.29
N GLY A 18 -15.97 7.34 -11.13
CA GLY A 18 -17.28 6.76 -10.81
C GLY A 18 -17.31 5.23 -10.96
N LEU A 19 -18.02 4.56 -10.04
CA LEU A 19 -18.35 3.15 -10.14
C LEU A 19 -19.40 2.95 -11.24
N THR A 20 -18.98 2.31 -12.33
CA THR A 20 -19.82 2.07 -13.51
C THR A 20 -20.66 0.81 -13.39
N LYS A 21 -20.19 -0.20 -12.65
CA LYS A 21 -20.93 -1.43 -12.40
C LYS A 21 -20.54 -2.08 -11.09
N HIS A 22 -21.55 -2.54 -10.36
CA HIS A 22 -21.41 -3.43 -9.21
C HIS A 22 -22.12 -4.75 -9.45
N THR A 23 -21.48 -5.87 -9.15
CA THR A 23 -22.05 -7.22 -9.28
C THR A 23 -21.77 -8.04 -8.03
N LYS A 24 -22.81 -8.67 -7.47
CA LYS A 24 -22.68 -9.60 -6.34
C LYS A 24 -22.85 -11.04 -6.81
N HIS A 25 -21.96 -11.92 -6.36
CA HIS A 25 -21.90 -13.32 -6.80
C HIS A 25 -22.25 -14.27 -5.66
N GLY A 26 -23.19 -15.20 -5.91
CA GLY A 26 -23.53 -16.22 -4.93
C GLY A 26 -22.34 -17.14 -4.59
N HIS A 27 -22.27 -17.54 -3.33
CA HIS A 27 -21.31 -18.51 -2.80
C HIS A 27 -22.03 -19.50 -1.88
N VAL A 28 -21.49 -20.72 -1.76
CA VAL A 28 -21.98 -21.76 -0.84
C VAL A 28 -20.75 -22.33 -0.12
N PRO A 29 -20.70 -22.30 1.22
CA PRO A 29 -21.69 -21.73 2.14
C PRO A 29 -21.75 -20.19 2.08
N SER A 30 -22.86 -19.61 2.56
CA SER A 30 -23.04 -18.16 2.70
C SER A 30 -24.00 -17.85 3.88
N PRO A 31 -23.65 -16.94 4.81
CA PRO A 31 -22.35 -16.27 4.91
C PRO A 31 -21.23 -17.27 5.25
N VAL A 32 -20.00 -16.99 4.81
CA VAL A 32 -18.83 -17.82 5.16
C VAL A 32 -18.52 -17.64 6.65
N SER A 33 -18.38 -16.38 7.09
CA SER A 33 -18.24 -16.03 8.50
C SER A 33 -19.56 -15.48 9.05
N PRO A 34 -20.14 -16.09 10.09
CA PRO A 34 -21.32 -15.55 10.77
C PRO A 34 -21.07 -14.12 11.26
N HIS A 35 -22.10 -13.27 11.21
CA HIS A 35 -22.08 -11.86 11.64
C HIS A 35 -21.17 -10.91 10.84
N PHE A 36 -20.34 -11.41 9.93
CA PHE A 36 -19.58 -10.56 9.00
C PHE A 36 -20.52 -9.79 8.06
N VAL A 37 -20.26 -8.49 7.91
CA VAL A 37 -20.97 -7.61 6.97
C VAL A 37 -19.92 -6.88 6.14
N ALA A 38 -19.89 -7.13 4.83
CA ALA A 38 -19.04 -6.37 3.92
C ALA A 38 -19.49 -4.90 3.84
N PRO A 39 -18.55 -3.94 3.80
CA PRO A 39 -18.86 -2.54 3.53
C PRO A 39 -19.65 -2.39 2.21
N PRO A 40 -20.58 -1.43 2.11
CA PRO A 40 -21.28 -1.19 0.87
C PRO A 40 -20.32 -0.71 -0.22
N ALA A 41 -20.51 -1.17 -1.45
CA ALA A 41 -19.79 -0.65 -2.60
C ALA A 41 -20.04 0.85 -2.75
N GLN A 42 -18.98 1.59 -3.04
CA GLN A 42 -19.02 3.05 -3.04
C GLN A 42 -19.13 3.59 -4.46
N PRO A 43 -19.91 4.67 -4.67
CA PRO A 43 -20.26 5.14 -6.00
C PRO A 43 -19.09 5.83 -6.73
N ALA A 44 -18.05 6.24 -6.01
CA ALA A 44 -16.88 6.87 -6.59
C ALA A 44 -15.65 6.70 -5.71
N LEU A 45 -14.48 6.79 -6.34
CA LEU A 45 -13.17 6.86 -5.70
C LEU A 45 -12.51 8.19 -6.12
N SER A 46 -12.12 8.99 -5.13
CA SER A 46 -11.29 10.18 -5.34
C SER A 46 -9.85 9.90 -4.89
N PHE A 47 -8.85 10.35 -5.64
CA PHE A 47 -7.44 10.18 -5.28
C PHE A 47 -6.55 11.24 -5.96
N ASN A 48 -5.48 11.63 -5.28
CA ASN A 48 -4.41 12.42 -5.91
C ASN A 48 -3.37 11.49 -6.56
N SER A 49 -2.49 12.07 -7.37
CA SER A 49 -1.52 11.27 -8.14
C SER A 49 -0.43 10.64 -7.24
N ILE A 50 -0.14 11.23 -6.08
CA ILE A 50 0.77 10.66 -5.07
C ILE A 50 0.19 9.39 -4.46
N ALA A 51 -1.10 9.37 -4.13
CA ALA A 51 -1.80 8.19 -3.63
C ALA A 51 -1.75 7.05 -4.64
N LEU A 52 -1.99 7.35 -5.93
CA LEU A 52 -1.87 6.33 -6.98
C LEU A 52 -0.43 5.81 -7.09
N ALA A 53 0.58 6.68 -7.09
CA ALA A 53 1.97 6.25 -7.15
C ALA A 53 2.37 5.37 -5.96
N ALA A 54 1.98 5.78 -4.75
CA ALA A 54 2.21 5.03 -3.53
C ALA A 54 1.56 3.65 -3.59
N ALA A 55 0.33 3.58 -4.10
CA ALA A 55 -0.40 2.33 -4.26
C ALA A 55 0.21 1.41 -5.33
N ILE A 56 0.68 1.95 -6.45
CA ILE A 56 1.40 1.17 -7.48
C ILE A 56 2.70 0.60 -6.91
N ALA A 57 3.50 1.44 -6.23
CA ALA A 57 4.74 0.99 -5.62
C ALA A 57 4.50 -0.11 -4.58
N ARG A 58 3.48 0.06 -3.73
CA ARG A 58 3.10 -0.92 -2.72
C ARG A 58 2.58 -2.23 -3.29
N THR A 59 1.80 -2.18 -4.37
CA THR A 59 1.27 -3.41 -5.01
C THR A 59 2.30 -4.13 -5.89
N ALA A 60 3.41 -3.45 -6.24
CA ALA A 60 4.51 -4.02 -6.99
C ALA A 60 5.50 -4.84 -6.15
N THR A 61 5.32 -4.93 -4.82
CA THR A 61 6.14 -5.82 -3.97
C THR A 61 5.70 -7.27 -4.21
N THR A 62 6.22 -7.87 -5.28
CA THR A 62 5.59 -9.05 -5.88
C THR A 62 5.77 -10.31 -5.04
N TRP A 63 6.92 -10.57 -4.40
CA TRP A 63 7.16 -11.77 -3.57
C TRP A 63 7.95 -11.48 -2.28
N ASP A 64 7.80 -12.38 -1.30
CA ASP A 64 8.38 -12.29 0.05
C ASP A 64 9.92 -12.30 0.08
N ASP A 65 10.60 -12.67 -1.00
CA ASP A 65 12.06 -12.72 -1.13
C ASP A 65 12.62 -11.69 -2.11
N ALA A 66 11.78 -10.80 -2.64
CA ALA A 66 12.20 -9.81 -3.62
C ALA A 66 13.30 -8.89 -3.04
N PRO A 67 14.42 -8.69 -3.76
CA PRO A 67 15.54 -7.90 -3.26
C PRO A 67 15.17 -6.40 -3.20
N VAL A 68 15.63 -5.72 -2.16
CA VAL A 68 15.34 -4.29 -1.88
C VAL A 68 15.63 -3.39 -3.09
N VAL A 69 16.72 -3.66 -3.82
CA VAL A 69 17.12 -2.87 -4.99
C VAL A 69 16.11 -2.95 -6.14
N LEU A 70 15.45 -4.10 -6.34
CA LEU A 70 14.42 -4.25 -7.37
C LEU A 70 13.21 -3.37 -7.06
N LEU A 71 12.82 -3.33 -5.79
CA LEU A 71 11.61 -2.64 -5.34
C LEU A 71 11.78 -1.13 -5.29
N ASP A 72 12.96 -0.64 -4.90
CA ASP A 72 13.30 0.79 -5.05
C ASP A 72 13.22 1.22 -6.52
N GLY A 73 13.75 0.40 -7.44
CA GLY A 73 13.61 0.64 -8.89
C GLY A 73 12.15 0.65 -9.36
N LEU A 74 11.32 -0.29 -8.91
CA LEU A 74 9.89 -0.35 -9.26
C LEU A 74 9.11 0.85 -8.72
N GLN A 75 9.42 1.30 -7.50
CA GLN A 75 8.83 2.52 -6.93
C GLN A 75 9.16 3.75 -7.78
N GLN A 76 10.45 3.97 -8.08
CA GLN A 76 10.88 5.13 -8.85
C GLN A 76 10.26 5.12 -10.24
N SER A 77 10.23 3.95 -10.88
CA SER A 77 9.56 3.72 -12.15
C SER A 77 8.07 4.11 -12.09
N ALA A 78 7.34 3.75 -11.04
CA ALA A 78 5.91 4.08 -10.93
C ALA A 78 5.64 5.59 -10.94
N LEU A 79 6.44 6.38 -10.21
CA LEU A 79 6.31 7.84 -10.19
C LEU A 79 6.60 8.45 -11.55
N ILE A 80 7.73 8.10 -12.16
CA ILE A 80 8.16 8.61 -13.46
C ILE A 80 7.14 8.25 -14.56
N GLU A 81 6.65 7.01 -14.56
CA GLU A 81 5.64 6.55 -15.52
C GLU A 81 4.34 7.35 -15.40
N LEU A 82 3.84 7.56 -14.17
CA LEU A 82 2.63 8.36 -13.95
C LEU A 82 2.81 9.81 -14.40
N GLU A 83 3.92 10.45 -14.07
CA GLU A 83 4.22 11.81 -14.54
C GLU A 83 4.27 11.90 -16.06
N THR A 84 4.88 10.90 -16.70
CA THR A 84 5.09 10.90 -18.15
C THR A 84 3.81 10.60 -18.93
N LEU A 85 2.94 9.75 -18.37
CA LEU A 85 1.83 9.15 -19.10
C LEU A 85 0.44 9.60 -18.63
N LEU A 86 0.30 10.22 -17.45
CA LEU A 86 -1.00 10.67 -16.92
C LEU A 86 -1.15 12.18 -17.11
N GLN A 87 -2.32 12.63 -17.59
CA GLN A 87 -2.67 14.04 -17.64
C GLN A 87 -3.07 14.54 -16.26
N ASP A 88 -2.73 15.78 -15.94
CA ASP A 88 -3.30 16.48 -14.79
C ASP A 88 -4.79 16.83 -15.06
N GLY A 89 -5.55 17.04 -14.00
CA GLY A 89 -6.98 17.37 -14.04
C GLY A 89 -7.85 16.37 -13.26
N SER A 90 -9.12 16.72 -13.07
CA SER A 90 -10.07 15.98 -12.23
C SER A 90 -10.59 14.67 -12.84
N ALA A 91 -10.48 14.50 -14.15
CA ALA A 91 -10.76 13.25 -14.84
C ALA A 91 -9.47 12.41 -15.00
N PHE A 92 -9.63 11.09 -15.05
CA PHE A 92 -8.55 10.22 -15.49
C PHE A 92 -8.35 10.35 -17.00
N ALA A 93 -7.15 10.71 -17.46
CA ALA A 93 -6.83 10.81 -18.87
C ALA A 93 -5.33 10.55 -19.11
N LEU A 94 -5.00 9.90 -20.23
CA LEU A 94 -3.61 9.62 -20.60
C LEU A 94 -3.03 10.74 -21.47
N LYS A 95 -1.75 11.05 -21.27
CA LYS A 95 -0.99 11.96 -22.14
C LYS A 95 -0.86 11.33 -23.53
N SER A 96 -0.71 12.18 -24.55
CA SER A 96 -0.51 11.74 -25.93
C SER A 96 0.72 10.84 -26.10
N HIS A 97 1.67 10.86 -25.16
CA HIS A 97 2.83 9.97 -25.13
C HIS A 97 2.46 8.48 -25.09
N PHE A 98 1.33 8.13 -24.48
CA PHE A 98 0.91 6.73 -24.35
C PHE A 98 0.79 6.02 -25.71
N LYS A 99 0.44 6.74 -26.79
CA LYS A 99 0.32 6.17 -28.14
C LYS A 99 1.64 5.64 -28.71
N PHE A 100 2.77 6.03 -28.14
CA PHE A 100 4.10 5.60 -28.58
C PHE A 100 4.61 4.38 -27.79
N LEU A 101 3.88 3.92 -26.78
CA LEU A 101 4.22 2.68 -26.09
C LEU A 101 3.88 1.47 -26.97
N ALA A 102 4.78 0.49 -26.98
CA ALA A 102 4.47 -0.83 -27.52
C ALA A 102 3.34 -1.48 -26.71
N ASP A 103 2.58 -2.38 -27.33
CA ASP A 103 1.41 -3.04 -26.71
C ASP A 103 1.73 -3.68 -25.36
N THR A 104 2.91 -4.31 -25.24
CA THR A 104 3.40 -4.91 -23.99
C THR A 104 3.59 -3.86 -22.90
N ALA A 105 4.26 -2.75 -23.20
CA ALA A 105 4.53 -1.68 -22.25
C ALA A 105 3.23 -0.95 -21.84
N GLY A 106 2.34 -0.69 -22.81
CA GLY A 106 1.02 -0.11 -22.53
C GLY A 106 0.16 -1.02 -21.64
N SER A 107 0.20 -2.34 -21.88
CA SER A 107 -0.52 -3.32 -21.06
C SER A 107 0.06 -3.44 -19.65
N GLN A 108 1.38 -3.41 -19.51
CA GLN A 108 2.04 -3.43 -18.20
C GLN A 108 1.70 -2.17 -17.39
N PHE A 109 1.73 -0.99 -18.01
CA PHE A 109 1.33 0.25 -17.35
C PHE A 109 -0.14 0.22 -16.93
N ALA A 110 -1.03 -0.28 -17.80
CA ALA A 110 -2.44 -0.47 -17.45
C ALA A 110 -2.60 -1.41 -16.24
N ALA A 111 -1.88 -2.53 -16.21
CA ALA A 111 -1.91 -3.48 -15.10
C ALA A 111 -1.44 -2.85 -13.78
N LYS A 112 -0.32 -2.10 -13.80
CA LYS A 112 0.17 -1.33 -12.64
C LYS A 112 -0.90 -0.39 -12.10
N VAL A 113 -1.48 0.45 -12.97
CA VAL A 113 -2.56 1.39 -12.57
C VAL A 113 -3.78 0.65 -12.03
N GLY A 114 -4.18 -0.46 -12.66
CA GLY A 114 -5.29 -1.29 -12.18
C GLY A 114 -5.06 -1.85 -10.78
N ALA A 115 -3.85 -2.33 -10.48
CA ALA A 115 -3.44 -2.78 -9.15
C ALA A 115 -3.49 -1.65 -8.12
N GLY A 116 -2.94 -0.48 -8.46
CA GLY A 116 -2.98 0.71 -7.60
C GLY A 116 -4.41 1.16 -7.28
N ILE A 117 -5.29 1.26 -8.30
CA ILE A 117 -6.70 1.63 -8.11
C ILE A 117 -7.45 0.60 -7.26
N ALA A 118 -7.21 -0.70 -7.47
CA ALA A 118 -7.81 -1.75 -6.65
C ALA A 118 -7.38 -1.61 -5.18
N HIS A 119 -6.09 -1.32 -4.94
CA HIS A 119 -5.59 -1.10 -3.59
C HIS A 119 -6.20 0.13 -2.92
N LEU A 120 -6.22 1.29 -3.59
CA LEU A 120 -6.85 2.51 -3.07
C LEU A 120 -8.33 2.30 -2.74
N TYR A 121 -9.07 1.58 -3.60
CA TYR A 121 -10.48 1.27 -3.37
C TYR A 121 -10.66 0.38 -2.14
N MET A 122 -9.85 -0.67 -1.99
CA MET A 122 -9.90 -1.57 -0.83
C MET A 122 -9.54 -0.86 0.49
N ASP A 123 -8.49 -0.04 0.49
CA ASP A 123 -8.06 0.73 1.67
C ASP A 123 -9.12 1.74 2.10
N ALA A 124 -9.72 2.42 1.13
CA ALA A 124 -10.79 3.36 1.38
C ALA A 124 -12.10 2.69 1.85
N LEU A 125 -12.33 1.40 1.50
CA LEU A 125 -13.45 0.61 2.06
C LEU A 125 -13.25 0.26 3.55
N GLY A 126 -12.05 0.47 4.10
CA GLY A 126 -11.72 0.14 5.48
C GLY A 126 -10.73 -1.02 5.64
N TYR A 127 -10.26 -1.62 4.53
CA TYR A 127 -9.39 -2.80 4.59
C TYR A 127 -7.91 -2.44 4.48
N ALA A 128 -7.08 -2.88 5.42
CA ALA A 128 -5.64 -2.71 5.33
C ALA A 128 -5.00 -3.81 4.46
N TRP A 129 -4.10 -3.41 3.56
CA TRP A 129 -3.33 -4.33 2.73
C TRP A 129 -2.36 -5.14 3.58
N ARG A 130 -2.29 -6.45 3.32
CA ARG A 130 -1.49 -7.38 4.13
C ARG A 130 -0.39 -8.10 3.36
N ALA A 131 -0.76 -8.73 2.24
CA ALA A 131 0.16 -9.57 1.49
C ALA A 131 -0.29 -9.71 0.04
N ASN A 132 0.65 -10.16 -0.81
CA ASN A 132 0.30 -10.75 -2.09
C ASN A 132 -0.37 -12.12 -1.87
N ALA A 133 -1.41 -12.42 -2.65
CA ALA A 133 -2.14 -13.69 -2.56
C ALA A 133 -1.43 -14.86 -3.28
N ALA A 134 -0.20 -14.68 -3.79
CA ALA A 134 0.66 -15.75 -4.27
C ALA A 134 0.86 -16.88 -3.24
N CYS A 135 0.73 -16.58 -1.94
CA CYS A 135 0.79 -17.60 -0.89
C CYS A 135 -0.41 -18.57 -0.86
N LEU A 136 -1.48 -18.33 -1.64
CA LEU A 136 -2.70 -19.13 -1.63
C LEU A 136 -2.65 -20.37 -2.52
N SER A 137 -1.66 -20.47 -3.39
CA SER A 137 -1.46 -21.66 -4.20
C SER A 137 0.02 -21.87 -4.50
N SER A 138 0.54 -23.07 -4.22
CA SER A 138 1.86 -23.49 -4.69
C SER A 138 1.86 -23.88 -6.17
N SER A 139 0.67 -24.03 -6.78
CA SER A 139 0.47 -24.22 -8.22
C SER A 139 0.30 -22.88 -8.94
N LEU A 140 0.65 -22.84 -10.23
CA LEU A 140 0.34 -21.73 -11.17
C LEU A 140 -1.17 -21.53 -11.43
N ASP A 141 -2.03 -22.00 -10.53
CA ASP A 141 -3.46 -21.81 -10.64
C ASP A 141 -3.81 -20.33 -10.52
N PRO A 142 -4.74 -19.83 -11.33
CA PRO A 142 -5.13 -18.44 -11.32
C PRO A 142 -5.72 -18.09 -9.94
N HIS A 143 -4.97 -17.34 -9.14
CA HIS A 143 -5.37 -16.83 -7.83
C HIS A 143 -5.65 -15.32 -7.90
N ALA A 144 -6.22 -14.80 -6.82
CA ALA A 144 -6.37 -13.35 -6.61
C ALA A 144 -4.99 -12.69 -6.42
N ASP A 145 -4.88 -11.38 -6.62
CA ASP A 145 -3.62 -10.65 -6.45
C ASP A 145 -3.25 -10.36 -4.99
N PHE A 146 -4.25 -10.03 -4.15
CA PHE A 146 -3.99 -9.42 -2.83
C PHE A 146 -4.84 -10.00 -1.70
N ILE A 147 -4.29 -9.96 -0.49
CA ILE A 147 -4.95 -10.30 0.77
C ILE A 147 -5.06 -9.05 1.64
N TYR A 148 -6.24 -8.87 2.22
CA TYR A 148 -6.58 -7.77 3.11
C TYR A 148 -7.15 -8.28 4.43
N GLU A 149 -6.97 -7.48 5.48
CA GLU A 149 -7.59 -7.64 6.80
C GLU A 149 -7.98 -6.25 7.31
N GLY A 150 -8.60 -6.11 8.47
CA GLY A 150 -8.95 -4.82 9.04
C GLY A 150 -10.40 -4.43 8.75
N GLY A 151 -10.83 -3.33 9.37
CA GLY A 151 -12.20 -2.84 9.25
C GLY A 151 -13.20 -3.93 9.58
N ASN A 152 -14.16 -4.15 8.69
CA ASN A 152 -15.22 -5.14 8.91
C ASN A 152 -14.74 -6.60 8.91
N ALA A 153 -13.51 -6.88 8.45
CA ALA A 153 -12.94 -8.23 8.47
C ALA A 153 -12.27 -8.60 9.80
N SER A 154 -11.97 -7.62 10.66
CA SER A 154 -11.31 -7.85 11.94
C SER A 154 -12.10 -8.82 12.83
N GLY A 155 -11.43 -9.84 13.34
CA GLY A 155 -12.05 -10.93 14.12
C GLY A 155 -12.80 -11.99 13.31
N HIS A 156 -12.96 -11.81 11.99
CA HIS A 156 -13.67 -12.76 11.13
C HIS A 156 -12.75 -13.62 10.28
N GLY A 157 -11.68 -13.03 9.73
CA GLY A 157 -10.76 -13.68 8.80
C GLY A 157 -10.15 -12.66 7.84
N VAL A 158 -9.82 -13.10 6.62
CA VAL A 158 -9.20 -12.26 5.58
C VAL A 158 -10.05 -12.15 4.33
N VAL A 159 -9.78 -11.11 3.53
CA VAL A 159 -10.49 -10.78 2.30
C VAL A 159 -9.53 -10.82 1.12
N LEU A 160 -9.97 -11.41 0.00
CA LEU A 160 -9.19 -11.37 -1.25
C LEU A 160 -9.58 -10.19 -2.13
N ALA A 161 -8.61 -9.65 -2.88
CA ALA A 161 -8.90 -8.76 -3.99
C ALA A 161 -8.09 -9.15 -5.23
N GLU A 162 -8.79 -9.25 -6.36
CA GLU A 162 -8.21 -9.40 -7.69
C GLU A 162 -8.27 -8.08 -8.44
N ALA A 163 -7.16 -7.65 -9.02
CA ALA A 163 -7.05 -6.40 -9.76
C ALA A 163 -7.03 -6.62 -11.28
N HIS A 164 -7.50 -5.60 -12.00
CA HIS A 164 -7.40 -5.57 -13.44
C HIS A 164 -7.32 -4.13 -13.94
N GLY A 165 -6.41 -3.88 -14.87
CA GLY A 165 -6.29 -2.63 -15.60
C GLY A 165 -6.33 -2.85 -17.11
N SER A 166 -6.99 -1.96 -17.84
CA SER A 166 -7.04 -2.02 -19.30
C SER A 166 -7.14 -0.62 -19.94
N PHE A 167 -6.19 -0.30 -20.83
CA PHE A 167 -6.18 0.92 -21.64
C PHE A 167 -6.42 0.61 -23.12
N ALA A 168 -7.46 -0.16 -23.41
CA ALA A 168 -7.82 -0.51 -24.77
C ALA A 168 -8.59 0.63 -25.47
N LYS A 169 -8.36 0.82 -26.78
CA LYS A 169 -9.09 1.81 -27.61
C LYS A 169 -10.61 1.60 -27.58
N ASP A 170 -11.02 0.35 -27.45
CA ASP A 170 -12.41 -0.10 -27.44
C ASP A 170 -12.92 -0.37 -26.01
N ALA A 171 -12.22 0.13 -24.98
CA ALA A 171 -12.62 0.02 -23.58
C ALA A 171 -14.02 0.64 -23.36
N SER A 172 -14.86 -0.06 -22.61
CA SER A 172 -16.22 0.37 -22.27
C SER A 172 -16.62 -0.17 -20.90
N ALA A 173 -17.62 0.47 -20.28
CA ALA A 173 -18.18 0.01 -19.01
C ALA A 173 -18.57 -1.48 -19.05
N ALA A 174 -19.17 -1.95 -20.15
CA ALA A 174 -19.56 -3.35 -20.32
C ALA A 174 -18.35 -4.30 -20.36
N LYS A 175 -17.26 -3.93 -21.07
CA LYS A 175 -16.04 -4.75 -21.13
C LYS A 175 -15.34 -4.84 -19.78
N ILE A 176 -15.22 -3.70 -19.08
CA ILE A 176 -14.60 -3.65 -17.76
C ILE A 176 -15.44 -4.41 -16.73
N ALA A 177 -16.77 -4.29 -16.77
CA ALA A 177 -17.67 -5.11 -15.95
C ALA A 177 -17.53 -6.62 -16.22
N ASN A 178 -17.45 -7.01 -17.50
CA ASN A 178 -17.23 -8.40 -17.87
C ASN A 178 -15.85 -8.92 -17.43
N ALA A 179 -14.82 -8.07 -17.44
CA ALA A 179 -13.50 -8.40 -16.92
C ALA A 179 -13.56 -8.68 -15.40
N ALA A 180 -14.12 -7.77 -14.61
CA ALA A 180 -14.32 -7.96 -13.16
C ALA A 180 -15.11 -9.24 -12.86
N LYS A 181 -16.19 -9.50 -13.62
CA LYS A 181 -17.02 -10.70 -13.45
C LYS A 181 -16.23 -11.99 -13.73
N ARG A 182 -15.52 -12.06 -14.86
CA ARG A 182 -14.76 -13.24 -15.26
C ARG A 182 -13.61 -13.54 -14.30
N LYS A 183 -12.86 -12.49 -13.92
CA LYS A 183 -11.76 -12.60 -12.96
C LYS A 183 -12.25 -13.02 -11.58
N TYR A 184 -13.34 -12.44 -11.08
CA TYR A 184 -13.96 -12.91 -9.83
C TYR A 184 -14.23 -14.43 -9.85
N VAL A 185 -14.89 -14.93 -10.90
CA VAL A 185 -15.26 -16.35 -11.00
C VAL A 185 -14.03 -17.24 -11.08
N LYS A 186 -12.97 -16.80 -11.78
CA LYS A 186 -11.76 -17.60 -12.03
C LYS A 186 -10.77 -17.57 -10.87
N GLN A 187 -10.58 -16.41 -10.23
CA GLN A 187 -9.44 -16.14 -9.33
C GLN A 187 -9.84 -15.88 -7.88
N VAL A 188 -11.08 -15.48 -7.61
CA VAL A 188 -11.53 -15.10 -6.27
C VAL A 188 -12.46 -16.17 -5.70
N LYS A 189 -13.56 -16.45 -6.41
CA LYS A 189 -14.60 -17.40 -5.98
C LYS A 189 -14.06 -18.76 -5.54
N PRO A 190 -13.06 -19.38 -6.22
CA PRO A 190 -12.56 -20.70 -5.83
C PRO A 190 -11.80 -20.73 -4.49
N PHE A 191 -11.44 -19.58 -3.94
CA PHE A 191 -10.65 -19.46 -2.72
C PHE A 191 -11.45 -18.92 -1.53
N VAL A 192 -12.67 -18.44 -1.75
CA VAL A 192 -13.58 -18.08 -0.67
C VAL A 192 -13.92 -19.34 0.15
N ALA A 193 -13.95 -19.22 1.47
CA ALA A 193 -14.07 -20.31 2.45
C ALA A 193 -12.90 -21.31 2.47
N LYS A 194 -11.75 -20.98 1.87
CA LYS A 194 -10.51 -21.75 2.04
C LYS A 194 -9.61 -21.16 3.14
N PRO A 195 -8.78 -21.98 3.80
CA PRO A 195 -7.74 -21.48 4.69
C PRO A 195 -6.64 -20.76 3.89
N SER A 196 -6.02 -19.77 4.53
CA SER A 196 -4.78 -19.13 4.10
C SER A 196 -3.79 -19.07 5.27
N PRO A 197 -2.50 -18.78 5.03
CA PRO A 197 -1.53 -18.53 6.10
C PRO A 197 -1.95 -17.40 7.07
N PHE A 198 -2.90 -16.57 6.67
CA PHE A 198 -3.37 -15.40 7.41
C PHE A 198 -4.79 -15.58 8.00
N GLY A 199 -5.39 -16.76 7.85
CA GLY A 199 -6.74 -17.08 8.34
C GLY A 199 -7.69 -17.53 7.24
N GLU A 200 -8.94 -17.81 7.62
CA GLU A 200 -10.00 -18.20 6.68
C GLU A 200 -10.37 -17.03 5.76
N ILE A 201 -10.52 -17.31 4.47
CA ILE A 201 -10.95 -16.31 3.49
C ILE A 201 -12.47 -16.17 3.54
N ILE A 202 -12.95 -15.06 4.08
CA ILE A 202 -14.37 -14.86 4.40
C ILE A 202 -15.16 -14.15 3.29
N HIS A 203 -14.46 -13.44 2.40
CA HIS A 203 -15.04 -12.61 1.34
C HIS A 203 -14.01 -12.34 0.25
N GLY A 204 -14.46 -11.89 -0.92
CA GLY A 204 -13.54 -11.46 -1.96
C GLY A 204 -14.12 -10.46 -2.95
N TYR A 205 -13.22 -9.70 -3.56
CA TYR A 205 -13.49 -8.66 -4.55
C TYR A 205 -12.69 -8.92 -5.83
N SER A 206 -13.25 -8.53 -6.97
CA SER A 206 -12.51 -8.32 -8.22
C SER A 206 -12.82 -6.92 -8.72
N ILE A 207 -11.78 -6.10 -8.81
CA ILE A 207 -11.86 -4.68 -9.12
C ILE A 207 -11.19 -4.47 -10.47
N ALA A 208 -11.98 -4.05 -11.45
CA ALA A 208 -11.49 -3.77 -12.79
C ALA A 208 -11.57 -2.27 -13.09
N PHE A 209 -10.45 -1.74 -13.55
CA PHE A 209 -10.30 -0.36 -13.99
C PHE A 209 -9.98 -0.33 -15.49
N GLY A 210 -10.54 0.63 -16.21
CA GLY A 210 -10.14 0.88 -17.58
C GLY A 210 -10.39 2.29 -18.05
N SER A 211 -9.67 2.69 -19.09
CA SER A 211 -9.78 4.01 -19.72
C SER A 211 -9.49 3.91 -21.20
N LYS A 212 -10.02 4.84 -21.99
CA LYS A 212 -9.70 4.95 -23.41
C LYS A 212 -8.45 5.83 -23.55
N PRO A 213 -7.41 5.41 -24.28
CA PRO A 213 -6.18 6.20 -24.38
C PRO A 213 -6.33 7.61 -24.95
N THR A 214 -7.37 7.85 -25.75
CA THR A 214 -7.56 9.10 -26.51
C THR A 214 -8.64 10.00 -25.93
N VAL A 215 -9.34 9.59 -24.86
CA VAL A 215 -10.49 10.32 -24.33
C VAL A 215 -10.39 10.39 -22.81
N ALA A 216 -10.67 11.56 -22.24
CA ALA A 216 -10.77 11.72 -20.80
C ALA A 216 -11.95 10.92 -20.22
N GLY A 217 -11.72 10.28 -19.08
CA GLY A 217 -12.69 9.45 -18.39
C GLY A 217 -12.20 8.01 -18.22
N SER A 218 -12.94 7.28 -17.40
CA SER A 218 -12.58 5.92 -17.02
C SER A 218 -13.81 5.13 -16.58
N PHE A 219 -13.64 3.82 -16.47
CA PHE A 219 -14.64 2.88 -16.01
C PHE A 219 -14.07 2.11 -14.82
N LEU A 220 -14.81 2.06 -13.73
CA LEU A 220 -14.53 1.21 -12.58
C LEU A 220 -15.66 0.19 -12.42
N ALA A 221 -15.34 -1.09 -12.29
CA ALA A 221 -16.31 -2.14 -12.02
C ALA A 221 -15.87 -3.03 -10.88
N VAL A 222 -16.79 -3.37 -10.00
CA VAL A 222 -16.55 -4.21 -8.82
C VAL A 222 -17.44 -5.44 -8.87
N SER A 223 -16.83 -6.60 -8.75
CA SER A 223 -17.49 -7.89 -8.51
C SER A 223 -17.13 -8.39 -7.12
N GLU A 224 -18.10 -8.78 -6.30
CA GLU A 224 -17.82 -9.25 -4.94
C GLU A 224 -18.67 -10.47 -4.54
N THR A 225 -18.28 -11.12 -3.44
CA THR A 225 -19.07 -12.18 -2.84
C THR A 225 -20.39 -11.64 -2.30
N ARG A 226 -21.50 -12.33 -2.57
CA ARG A 226 -22.81 -12.01 -2.01
C ARG A 226 -22.90 -12.63 -0.61
N ILE A 227 -23.03 -11.79 0.40
CA ILE A 227 -23.40 -12.22 1.75
C ILE A 227 -24.93 -12.34 1.82
N SER A 228 -25.44 -13.56 1.96
CA SER A 228 -26.87 -13.77 2.23
C SER A 228 -27.17 -13.52 3.70
N ARG A 229 -28.24 -12.78 4.01
CA ARG A 229 -28.75 -12.71 5.38
C ARG A 229 -29.13 -14.13 5.84
N PRO A 230 -28.76 -14.55 7.06
CA PRO A 230 -29.20 -15.83 7.57
C PRO A 230 -30.73 -15.86 7.60
N ARG A 231 -31.34 -16.93 7.06
CA ARG A 231 -32.76 -17.22 7.32
C ARG A 231 -32.89 -17.36 8.83
N ARG A 232 -33.89 -16.70 9.45
CA ARG A 232 -34.26 -16.87 10.86
C ARG A 232 -34.52 -18.37 11.11
N ARG A 233 -33.49 -19.11 11.50
CA ARG A 233 -33.62 -20.42 12.14
C ARG A 233 -33.46 -20.19 13.64
N PRO A 234 -34.23 -20.89 14.49
CA PRO A 234 -34.02 -20.83 15.93
C PRO A 234 -32.57 -21.20 16.23
N PRO A 235 -31.94 -20.57 17.23
CA PRO A 235 -30.53 -20.80 17.52
C PRO A 235 -30.34 -22.30 17.83
N PRO A 236 -29.41 -22.99 17.16
CA PRO A 236 -28.97 -24.30 17.62
C PRO A 236 -28.35 -24.16 19.02
N PRO A 237 -28.38 -25.22 19.87
CA PRO A 237 -27.84 -25.14 21.21
C PRO A 237 -26.36 -24.75 21.15
N SER A 238 -26.06 -23.62 21.80
CA SER A 238 -24.73 -23.12 22.18
C SER A 238 -23.57 -23.63 21.32
N VAL A 239 -23.40 -23.05 20.13
CA VAL A 239 -22.05 -22.96 19.56
C VAL A 239 -21.24 -22.17 20.58
N PRO A 240 -20.08 -22.66 21.07
CA PRO A 240 -19.28 -21.91 22.01
C PRO A 240 -19.07 -20.52 21.42
N GLN A 241 -19.41 -19.48 22.19
CA GLN A 241 -19.07 -18.10 21.84
C GLN A 241 -17.61 -18.13 21.44
N ARG A 242 -17.33 -17.88 20.15
CA ARG A 242 -15.96 -17.73 19.68
C ARG A 242 -15.37 -16.67 20.60
N GLY A 243 -14.35 -17.06 21.38
CA GLY A 243 -13.80 -16.27 22.47
C GLY A 243 -13.48 -14.85 22.03
N ALA A 244 -13.36 -13.94 23.00
CA ALA A 244 -13.07 -12.52 22.80
C ALA A 244 -12.24 -12.26 21.55
N ILE A 245 -12.73 -11.37 20.68
CA ILE A 245 -12.05 -10.93 19.46
C ILE A 245 -10.59 -10.66 19.85
N PRO A 246 -9.60 -11.39 19.28
CA PRO A 246 -8.21 -11.16 19.62
C PRO A 246 -7.89 -9.67 19.44
N GLU A 247 -7.47 -9.02 20.52
CA GLU A 247 -7.23 -7.59 20.51
C GLU A 247 -5.87 -7.31 19.86
N GLY A 248 -5.87 -7.16 18.53
CA GLY A 248 -4.68 -6.83 17.74
C GLY A 248 -4.67 -7.51 16.37
N THR A 249 -3.78 -7.03 15.50
CA THR A 249 -3.55 -7.65 14.18
C THR A 249 -2.77 -8.95 14.37
N PRO A 250 -3.15 -10.08 13.74
CA PRO A 250 -2.36 -11.31 13.78
C PRO A 250 -0.89 -11.05 13.41
N ALA A 251 0.05 -11.57 14.20
CA ALA A 251 1.46 -11.23 14.02
C ALA A 251 2.03 -11.59 12.62
N PRO A 252 1.69 -12.73 11.98
CA PRO A 252 2.11 -13.01 10.61
C PRO A 252 1.62 -11.95 9.60
N ILE A 253 0.42 -11.41 9.82
CA ILE A 253 -0.18 -10.37 8.99
C ILE A 253 0.56 -9.04 9.19
N ALA A 254 0.83 -8.67 10.44
CA ALA A 254 1.55 -7.45 10.78
C ALA A 254 2.97 -7.45 10.19
N LEU A 255 3.69 -8.57 10.33
CA LEU A 255 5.03 -8.77 9.78
C LEU A 255 5.05 -8.66 8.25
N ALA A 256 4.12 -9.31 7.53
CA ALA A 256 4.05 -9.23 6.07
C ALA A 256 3.76 -7.79 5.57
N SER A 257 2.83 -7.10 6.24
CA SER A 257 2.46 -5.71 5.89
C SER A 257 3.65 -4.77 6.07
N HIS A 258 4.26 -4.81 7.25
CA HIS A 258 5.33 -3.88 7.61
C HIS A 258 6.64 -4.24 6.93
N ARG A 259 6.88 -5.51 6.58
CA ARG A 259 7.98 -5.88 5.69
C ARG A 259 7.95 -5.01 4.45
N SER A 260 6.81 -4.91 3.79
CA SER A 260 6.65 -4.12 2.56
C SER A 260 6.77 -2.62 2.83
N ASN A 261 6.26 -2.13 3.96
CA ASN A 261 6.41 -0.72 4.36
C ASN A 261 7.89 -0.35 4.55
N PHE A 262 8.63 -1.10 5.36
CA PHE A 262 10.06 -0.85 5.62
C PHE A 262 10.92 -1.07 4.37
N LEU A 263 10.50 -1.95 3.48
CA LEU A 263 11.13 -2.19 2.19
C LEU A 263 10.98 -0.98 1.25
N LEU A 264 9.78 -0.43 1.13
CA LEU A 264 9.50 0.82 0.40
C LEU A 264 10.21 2.03 1.01
N MET A 265 10.36 2.04 2.33
CA MET A 265 11.17 3.05 3.01
C MET A 265 12.67 2.86 2.77
N GLY A 266 13.14 1.75 2.20
CA GLY A 266 14.57 1.48 2.03
C GLY A 266 15.29 1.14 3.34
N ALA A 267 14.64 0.40 4.24
CA ALA A 267 15.17 -0.01 5.55
C ALA A 267 15.53 -1.52 5.59
N PRO A 268 16.54 -1.99 4.82
CA PRO A 268 16.85 -3.42 4.71
C PRO A 268 17.23 -4.07 6.05
N GLY A 269 17.79 -3.29 6.98
CA GLY A 269 18.08 -3.78 8.34
C GLY A 269 16.82 -4.30 9.05
N VAL A 270 15.70 -3.58 8.95
CA VAL A 270 14.43 -4.01 9.56
C VAL A 270 13.82 -5.18 8.80
N THR A 271 13.84 -5.16 7.47
CA THR A 271 13.26 -6.24 6.66
C THR A 271 14.00 -7.57 6.88
N ASN A 272 15.32 -7.55 7.04
CA ASN A 272 16.11 -8.74 7.35
C ASN A 272 15.69 -9.38 8.69
N TRP A 273 15.41 -8.57 9.71
CA TRP A 273 14.92 -9.05 10.99
C TRP A 273 13.50 -9.61 10.90
N ILE A 274 12.63 -8.98 10.12
CA ILE A 274 11.28 -9.52 9.84
C ILE A 274 11.39 -10.88 9.16
N ASP A 275 12.24 -11.01 8.15
CA ASP A 275 12.43 -12.25 7.41
C ASP A 275 13.00 -13.37 8.30
N TRP A 276 13.94 -13.04 9.18
CA TRP A 276 14.47 -13.98 10.17
C TRP A 276 13.42 -14.48 11.19
N ILE A 277 12.47 -13.63 11.58
CA ILE A 277 11.35 -14.04 12.44
C ILE A 277 10.39 -14.95 11.68
N ARG A 278 10.13 -14.65 10.40
CA ARG A 278 9.19 -15.43 9.57
C ARG A 278 9.76 -16.76 9.11
N LEU A 279 11.08 -16.87 8.99
CA LEU A 279 11.79 -18.05 8.46
C LEU A 279 12.61 -18.72 9.58
N PRO A 280 12.19 -19.90 10.09
CA PRO A 280 12.87 -20.58 11.19
C PRO A 280 14.37 -20.85 10.93
N ASP A 281 14.71 -21.24 9.70
CA ASP A 281 16.04 -21.73 9.33
C ASP A 281 17.00 -20.63 8.81
N SER A 282 16.56 -19.37 8.78
CA SER A 282 17.41 -18.28 8.29
C SER A 282 18.50 -17.92 9.31
N PRO A 283 19.74 -17.64 8.87
CA PRO A 283 20.79 -17.14 9.76
C PRO A 283 20.38 -15.79 10.35
N ALA A 284 20.72 -15.58 11.62
CA ALA A 284 20.44 -14.31 12.28
C ALA A 284 21.16 -13.15 11.57
N PRO A 285 20.46 -12.05 11.26
CA PRO A 285 21.09 -10.85 10.72
C PRO A 285 22.13 -10.28 11.69
N GLU A 286 23.06 -9.48 11.17
CA GLU A 286 23.99 -8.74 12.01
C GLU A 286 23.24 -7.76 12.92
N ARG A 287 23.64 -7.72 14.20
CA ARG A 287 23.05 -6.85 15.22
C ARG A 287 23.56 -5.42 15.07
N HIS A 288 23.00 -4.71 14.09
CA HIS A 288 23.23 -3.29 13.90
C HIS A 288 22.00 -2.48 14.26
N ASN A 289 22.24 -1.31 14.85
CA ASN A 289 21.23 -0.30 15.04
C ASN A 289 20.79 0.28 13.69
N VAL A 290 19.50 0.55 13.55
CA VAL A 290 18.93 1.22 12.38
C VAL A 290 18.51 2.64 12.78
N SER A 291 19.04 3.63 12.07
CA SER A 291 18.72 5.04 12.29
C SER A 291 17.59 5.48 11.38
N PHE A 292 16.67 6.27 11.94
CA PHE A 292 15.56 6.92 11.23
C PHE A 292 15.64 8.42 11.43
N LEU A 293 15.31 9.17 10.38
CA LEU A 293 15.07 10.61 10.43
C LEU A 293 13.67 10.86 10.95
N ARG A 294 13.56 11.62 12.05
CA ARG A 294 12.29 12.05 12.63
C ARG A 294 11.99 13.49 12.19
N PHE A 295 10.81 13.74 11.64
CA PHE A 295 10.43 15.08 11.21
C PHE A 295 8.92 15.27 11.23
N GLY A 296 8.48 16.54 11.27
CA GLY A 296 7.07 16.89 11.17
C GLY A 296 6.63 17.04 9.71
N TYR A 297 5.43 16.59 9.36
CA TYR A 297 4.83 16.83 8.04
C TYR A 297 3.31 16.82 8.16
N ALA A 298 2.62 17.80 7.58
CA ALA A 298 1.15 17.90 7.64
C ALA A 298 0.54 17.68 9.05
N GLY A 299 1.15 18.28 10.07
CA GLY A 299 0.68 18.18 11.47
C GLY A 299 0.96 16.83 12.17
N ARG A 300 1.69 15.90 11.53
CA ARG A 300 2.06 14.59 12.07
C ARG A 300 3.58 14.46 12.19
N THR A 301 4.04 13.48 12.97
CA THR A 301 5.45 13.12 13.04
C THR A 301 5.69 11.84 12.23
N TYR A 302 6.74 11.83 11.44
CA TYR A 302 7.11 10.71 10.57
C TYR A 302 8.55 10.26 10.82
N LEU A 303 8.77 8.98 10.58
CA LEU A 303 10.08 8.33 10.52
C LEU A 303 10.37 7.96 9.07
N ALA A 304 11.56 8.30 8.58
CA ALA A 304 12.02 7.88 7.25
C ALA A 304 13.47 7.39 7.31
N THR A 305 13.87 6.53 6.39
CA THR A 305 15.28 6.14 6.31
C THR A 305 16.11 7.30 5.77
N PRO A 306 17.32 7.52 6.29
CA PRO A 306 18.21 8.52 5.74
C PRO A 306 18.44 8.28 4.23
N PRO A 307 18.29 9.30 3.37
CA PRO A 307 18.28 9.15 1.90
C PRO A 307 19.61 8.62 1.31
N TRP A 308 20.66 8.57 2.12
CA TRP A 308 22.05 8.47 1.70
C TRP A 308 22.50 7.08 1.25
N LEU A 309 21.77 6.02 1.60
CA LEU A 309 22.23 4.66 1.32
C LEU A 309 21.83 4.17 -0.07
N LEU A 310 20.78 4.74 -0.69
CA LEU A 310 20.17 4.16 -1.90
C LEU A 310 19.71 5.17 -2.96
N ARG A 311 19.63 6.49 -2.67
CA ARG A 311 19.09 7.46 -3.65
C ARG A 311 20.14 8.43 -4.20
N PRO A 312 20.53 8.30 -5.48
CA PRO A 312 21.18 9.37 -6.21
C PRO A 312 20.17 10.52 -6.42
N GLY A 313 20.50 11.73 -5.94
CA GLY A 313 19.68 12.93 -6.17
C GLY A 313 18.79 13.41 -5.02
N GLY A 314 19.08 13.01 -3.76
CA GLY A 314 18.45 13.64 -2.60
C GLY A 314 18.72 15.16 -2.54
N PRO A 315 17.77 15.98 -2.04
CA PRO A 315 17.91 17.43 -2.05
C PRO A 315 19.13 17.90 -1.24
N PRO A 316 20.09 18.61 -1.87
CA PRO A 316 21.37 18.95 -1.24
C PRO A 316 21.29 19.94 -0.06
N TRP A 317 20.14 20.59 0.17
CA TRP A 317 19.98 21.54 1.29
C TRP A 317 19.66 20.87 2.63
N TRP A 318 19.18 19.63 2.65
CA TRP A 318 19.04 18.87 3.91
C TRP A 318 20.39 18.42 4.48
N ILE A 319 21.44 18.44 3.66
CA ILE A 319 22.81 18.07 4.02
C ILE A 319 23.39 19.09 5.00
N GLU A 320 23.07 20.37 4.81
CA GLU A 320 23.65 21.46 5.61
C GLU A 320 23.19 21.44 7.07
N ASP A 321 21.93 21.06 7.32
CA ASP A 321 21.35 20.97 8.67
C ASP A 321 21.75 19.70 9.45
N PHE A 322 22.48 18.76 8.83
CA PHE A 322 22.84 17.46 9.42
C PHE A 322 24.33 17.31 9.78
N PHE A 323 25.19 18.27 9.41
CA PHE A 323 26.62 18.24 9.70
C PHE A 323 26.94 18.26 11.20
N ASP A 324 26.02 18.73 12.05
CA ASP A 324 26.26 18.87 13.49
C ASP A 324 25.85 17.62 14.29
N HIS A 325 25.23 16.60 13.66
CA HIS A 325 24.77 15.41 14.39
C HIS A 325 25.94 14.44 14.70
N PRO A 326 26.13 13.95 15.94
CA PRO A 326 27.30 13.15 16.33
C PRO A 326 27.56 11.90 15.46
N GLU A 327 26.49 11.30 14.93
CA GLU A 327 26.54 10.10 14.09
C GLU A 327 26.65 10.38 12.58
N TRP A 328 26.75 11.67 12.16
CA TRP A 328 26.76 12.05 10.74
C TRP A 328 27.91 11.37 9.98
N TRP A 329 29.09 11.27 10.60
CA TRP A 329 30.28 10.66 9.98
C TRP A 329 30.08 9.18 9.67
N ARG A 330 29.29 8.46 10.49
CA ARG A 330 28.99 7.03 10.27
C ARG A 330 28.01 6.84 9.12
N LEU A 331 27.02 7.72 8.99
CA LEU A 331 26.04 7.72 7.91
C LEU A 331 26.67 8.14 6.57
N ALA A 332 27.55 9.13 6.57
CA ALA A 332 28.25 9.64 5.38
C ALA A 332 29.31 8.67 4.81
N ARG A 333 29.87 7.76 5.62
CA ARG A 333 30.88 6.77 5.16
C ARG A 333 30.27 5.65 4.31
N ARG A 334 29.03 5.24 4.55
CA ARG A 334 28.36 4.18 3.77
C ARG A 334 27.77 4.66 2.43
N ALA A 335 27.55 5.97 2.27
CA ALA A 335 26.94 6.60 1.09
C ALA A 335 27.89 6.75 -0.11
N ARG A 336 29.22 6.64 0.07
CA ARG A 336 30.23 6.95 -0.97
C ARG A 336 30.40 5.88 -2.05
N LEU A 337 29.50 4.91 -2.18
CA LEU A 337 29.67 3.75 -3.06
C LEU A 337 28.71 3.68 -4.27
N SER A 338 27.94 4.73 -4.58
CA SER A 338 27.23 4.78 -5.87
C SER A 338 26.96 6.22 -6.35
N PRO A 339 27.61 6.67 -7.43
CA PRO A 339 27.23 7.90 -8.11
C PRO A 339 26.26 7.56 -9.26
N SER A 340 25.05 8.11 -9.24
CA SER A 340 24.30 8.36 -10.47
C SER A 340 23.85 9.82 -10.50
N ARG A 341 24.12 10.48 -11.63
CA ARG A 341 23.79 11.89 -11.89
C ARG A 341 22.56 11.91 -12.78
N HIS A 342 21.37 12.03 -12.21
CA HIS A 342 20.19 12.48 -12.95
C HIS A 342 19.68 13.78 -12.31
N PRO A 343 19.77 14.91 -13.02
CA PRO A 343 19.20 16.17 -12.54
C PRO A 343 17.68 16.18 -12.86
N GLY A 344 16.85 16.45 -11.85
CA GLY A 344 15.55 17.07 -12.11
C GLY A 344 14.28 16.35 -11.66
N SER A 345 14.25 15.68 -10.51
CA SER A 345 12.97 15.24 -9.94
C SER A 345 13.02 15.07 -8.43
N ASP A 346 12.42 16.04 -7.72
CA ASP A 346 12.16 16.01 -6.27
C ASP A 346 11.08 14.96 -5.95
N PHE A 347 11.39 13.68 -6.14
CA PHE A 347 10.41 12.60 -5.98
C PHE A 347 10.10 12.33 -4.52
N GLY A 348 8.81 12.06 -4.26
CA GLY A 348 8.28 11.82 -2.94
C GLY A 348 9.03 10.74 -2.14
N TRP A 349 8.89 10.81 -0.82
CA TRP A 349 9.65 10.03 0.15
C TRP A 349 8.71 9.15 0.96
N PHE A 350 8.98 7.84 0.95
CA PHE A 350 8.25 6.93 1.84
C PHE A 350 8.71 7.14 3.28
N ALA A 351 7.72 7.33 4.13
CA ALA A 351 7.89 7.45 5.56
C ALA A 351 6.80 6.63 6.26
N ILE A 352 6.99 6.35 7.54
CA ILE A 352 5.97 5.75 8.39
C ILE A 352 5.61 6.73 9.50
N GLU A 353 4.33 6.83 9.81
CA GLU A 353 3.87 7.62 10.96
C GLU A 353 4.56 7.11 12.23
N GLU A 354 5.05 8.03 13.08
CA GLU A 354 5.94 7.71 14.21
C GLU A 354 5.36 6.68 15.17
N LYS A 355 4.08 6.80 15.54
CA LYS A 355 3.43 5.86 16.44
C LYS A 355 3.26 4.50 15.76
N ALA A 356 2.89 4.47 14.49
CA ALA A 356 2.79 3.24 13.70
C ALA A 356 4.13 2.49 13.62
N GLY A 357 5.18 3.20 13.23
CA GLY A 357 6.52 2.65 13.12
C GLY A 357 7.08 2.24 14.47
N GLY A 358 6.91 3.06 15.50
CA GLY A 358 7.43 2.80 16.84
C GLY A 358 6.78 1.62 17.53
N GLU A 359 5.45 1.50 17.49
CA GLU A 359 4.74 0.34 18.06
C GLU A 359 5.14 -0.96 17.35
N PHE A 360 5.26 -0.94 16.01
CA PHE A 360 5.73 -2.10 15.26
C PHE A 360 7.19 -2.46 15.57
N LEU A 361 8.11 -1.49 15.55
CA LEU A 361 9.53 -1.72 15.80
C LEU A 361 9.79 -2.26 17.20
N ASN A 362 9.04 -1.77 18.20
CA ASN A 362 9.11 -2.30 19.56
C ASN A 362 8.52 -3.70 19.66
N ALA A 363 7.39 -3.97 19.01
CA ALA A 363 6.83 -5.33 18.93
C ALA A 363 7.79 -6.31 18.23
N LEU A 364 8.50 -5.85 17.20
CA LEU A 364 9.52 -6.63 16.50
C LEU A 364 10.73 -6.94 17.42
N SER A 365 11.23 -5.97 18.18
CA SER A 365 12.31 -6.22 19.15
C SER A 365 11.90 -7.22 20.24
N ASN A 366 10.66 -7.13 20.72
CA ASN A 366 10.12 -8.12 21.66
C ASN A 366 10.12 -9.52 21.00
N ALA A 367 9.61 -9.63 19.77
CA ALA A 367 9.62 -10.88 19.01
C ALA A 367 11.03 -11.46 18.78
N ILE A 368 12.04 -10.60 18.58
CA ILE A 368 13.44 -11.01 18.42
C ILE A 368 13.99 -11.61 19.71
N ARG A 369 13.72 -10.98 20.86
CA ARG A 369 14.16 -11.49 22.16
C ARG A 369 13.45 -12.78 22.56
N ASP A 370 12.16 -12.87 22.25
CA ASP A 370 11.30 -13.97 22.69
C ASP A 370 11.18 -15.10 21.65
N ARG A 371 12.04 -15.14 20.62
CA ARG A 371 11.92 -16.12 19.51
C ARG A 371 11.86 -17.56 20.00
N GLU A 372 12.59 -17.91 21.06
CA GLU A 372 12.56 -19.25 21.67
C GLU A 372 11.26 -19.54 22.45
N ALA A 373 10.62 -18.49 23.01
CA ALA A 373 9.35 -18.60 23.73
C ALA A 373 8.13 -18.60 22.79
N GLY A 374 8.34 -18.29 21.50
CA GLY A 374 7.30 -18.22 20.48
C GLY A 374 6.75 -16.81 20.28
N LEU A 375 6.50 -16.45 19.02
CA LEU A 375 5.93 -15.16 18.64
C LEU A 375 4.54 -14.96 19.26
N SER A 376 4.29 -13.80 19.87
CA SER A 376 2.93 -13.39 20.26
C SER A 376 1.97 -13.57 19.09
N ALA A 377 0.79 -14.15 19.33
CA ALA A 377 -0.20 -14.40 18.28
C ALA A 377 -0.69 -13.10 17.61
N THR A 378 -0.65 -11.97 18.31
CA THR A 378 -1.12 -10.67 17.82
C THR A 378 -0.14 -9.54 18.16
N MET A 379 -0.15 -8.50 17.32
CA MET A 379 0.52 -7.22 17.53
C MET A 379 -0.55 -6.12 17.61
N ARG A 380 -0.50 -5.31 18.67
CA ARG A 380 -1.36 -4.12 18.80
C ARG A 380 -0.70 -2.98 18.03
N LEU A 381 -1.31 -2.61 16.91
CA LEU A 381 -0.81 -1.58 16.00
C LEU A 381 -1.89 -0.52 15.78
N PRO A 382 -1.52 0.75 15.63
CA PRO A 382 -2.49 1.82 15.43
C PRO A 382 -3.05 1.75 14.00
N THR A 383 -4.30 2.19 13.85
CA THR A 383 -4.94 2.35 12.53
C THR A 383 -5.25 3.82 12.31
N PHE A 384 -5.01 4.30 11.09
CA PHE A 384 -5.19 5.70 10.72
C PHE A 384 -6.31 5.87 9.71
N GLU A 385 -6.88 7.07 9.67
CA GLU A 385 -7.76 7.46 8.57
C GLU A 385 -6.93 7.82 7.34
N PRO A 386 -7.22 7.23 6.17
CA PRO A 386 -6.46 7.49 4.96
C PRO A 386 -6.49 8.96 4.53
N THR A 387 -5.41 9.42 3.92
CA THR A 387 -5.31 10.77 3.33
C THR A 387 -4.79 10.69 1.90
N GLY A 388 -5.20 11.65 1.05
CA GLY A 388 -4.87 11.69 -0.37
C GLY A 388 -5.80 10.86 -1.27
N PHE A 389 -6.71 10.08 -0.68
CA PHE A 389 -7.76 9.35 -1.38
C PHE A 389 -8.96 9.09 -0.45
N ALA A 390 -10.15 8.90 -1.02
CA ALA A 390 -11.40 8.68 -0.29
C ALA A 390 -12.51 8.09 -1.17
N LEU A 391 -13.54 7.54 -0.53
CA LEU A 391 -14.79 7.14 -1.18
C LEU A 391 -15.84 8.22 -0.92
N SER A 392 -16.11 9.08 -1.91
CA SER A 392 -17.26 10.02 -1.91
C SER A 392 -17.42 10.74 -3.24
N ALA A 393 -18.67 11.09 -3.56
CA ALA A 393 -19.08 11.88 -4.72
C ALA A 393 -19.39 13.35 -4.40
N GLY A 394 -19.24 13.81 -3.14
CA GLY A 394 -19.89 15.04 -2.64
C GLY A 394 -18.99 16.11 -2.01
N ASP A 395 -18.34 15.87 -0.87
CA ASP A 395 -18.03 17.00 0.04
C ASP A 395 -16.56 17.35 0.28
N ARG A 396 -15.59 16.65 -0.33
CA ARG A 396 -14.16 16.99 -0.14
C ARG A 396 -13.50 17.72 -1.32
N ILE A 397 -14.18 17.79 -2.47
CA ILE A 397 -13.60 18.37 -3.70
C ILE A 397 -13.52 19.91 -3.62
N ALA A 398 -14.38 20.56 -2.83
CA ALA A 398 -14.44 22.02 -2.77
C ALA A 398 -13.57 22.67 -1.66
N GLY A 399 -13.13 21.91 -0.65
CA GLY A 399 -12.47 22.46 0.55
C GLY A 399 -10.97 22.18 0.69
N ALA A 400 -10.45 21.09 0.10
CA ALA A 400 -9.06 20.67 0.35
C ALA A 400 -8.04 21.26 -0.66
N ASP A 401 -8.46 21.50 -1.92
CA ASP A 401 -7.54 21.88 -2.99
C ASP A 401 -7.05 23.35 -2.92
N ALA A 402 -7.70 24.23 -2.14
CA ALA A 402 -7.32 25.64 -2.06
C ALA A 402 -6.33 25.98 -0.93
N ASP A 403 -6.25 25.15 0.13
CA ASP A 403 -5.55 25.50 1.38
C ASP A 403 -4.59 24.42 1.93
N GLU A 404 -4.42 23.23 1.30
CA GLU A 404 -3.43 22.24 1.76
C GLU A 404 -2.04 22.48 1.15
N PRO A 405 -1.03 22.96 1.90
CA PRO A 405 0.32 23.20 1.37
C PRO A 405 1.13 21.90 1.16
N TYR A 406 0.59 20.75 1.58
CA TYR A 406 1.28 19.46 1.59
C TYR A 406 0.60 18.47 0.66
N GLN A 407 1.36 17.91 -0.29
CA GLN A 407 0.89 16.82 -1.12
C GLN A 407 1.38 15.50 -0.52
N TYR A 408 0.48 14.64 -0.06
CA TYR A 408 0.87 13.33 0.47
C TYR A 408 -0.26 12.30 0.36
N ALA A 409 0.10 11.04 0.58
CA ALA A 409 -0.83 9.96 0.81
C ALA A 409 -0.46 9.21 2.08
N LEU A 410 -1.45 8.90 2.93
CA LEU A 410 -1.30 8.12 4.16
C LEU A 410 -2.24 6.92 4.10
N PHE A 411 -1.72 5.71 4.33
CA PHE A 411 -2.49 4.48 4.41
C PHE A 411 -2.86 4.13 5.85
N ARG A 412 -3.82 3.21 6.01
CA ARG A 412 -4.36 2.83 7.33
C ARG A 412 -3.34 2.27 8.30
N ASP A 413 -2.27 1.67 7.81
CA ASP A 413 -1.20 1.08 8.61
C ASP A 413 -0.02 2.03 8.85
N GLY A 414 -0.19 3.32 8.54
CA GLY A 414 0.78 4.36 8.86
C GLY A 414 1.85 4.61 7.79
N LEU A 415 1.96 3.76 6.75
CA LEU A 415 2.82 4.05 5.61
C LEU A 415 2.32 5.30 4.88
N ALA A 416 3.22 6.20 4.53
CA ALA A 416 2.92 7.41 3.78
C ALA A 416 3.93 7.64 2.65
N LEU A 417 3.43 8.12 1.51
CA LEU A 417 4.27 8.76 0.49
C LEU A 417 4.11 10.26 0.62
N LEU A 418 5.16 10.93 1.09
CA LEU A 418 5.20 12.37 1.24
C LEU A 418 5.67 12.97 -0.08
N GLY A 419 4.99 14.00 -0.59
CA GLY A 419 5.32 14.68 -1.83
C GLY A 419 6.55 15.58 -1.71
N LYS A 420 6.48 16.80 -2.23
CA LYS A 420 7.63 17.73 -2.21
C LYS A 420 8.31 17.72 -0.83
N PRO A 421 9.64 17.54 -0.80
CA PRO A 421 10.38 17.38 0.43
C PRO A 421 10.08 18.54 1.38
N PHE A 422 9.75 18.17 2.61
CA PHE A 422 9.66 19.04 3.77
C PHE A 422 10.72 20.15 3.74
N ARG A 423 10.27 21.42 3.74
CA ARG A 423 11.15 22.60 3.84
C ARG A 423 11.53 22.94 5.29
N GLY A 424 11.13 22.11 6.26
CA GLY A 424 11.49 22.32 7.66
C GLY A 424 12.73 21.52 8.07
N ARG A 425 13.21 21.79 9.28
CA ARG A 425 14.33 21.06 9.88
C ARG A 425 13.87 19.70 10.40
N PRO A 426 14.57 18.60 10.07
CA PRO A 426 14.45 17.34 10.80
C PRO A 426 14.55 17.62 12.30
N ARG A 427 13.72 16.95 13.11
CA ARG A 427 13.70 17.18 14.56
C ARG A 427 14.93 16.56 15.20
N ASP A 428 15.18 15.28 14.90
CA ASP A 428 16.29 14.50 15.44
C ASP A 428 16.49 13.20 14.62
N VAL A 429 17.42 12.36 15.09
CA VAL A 429 17.60 10.98 14.63
C VAL A 429 17.15 10.04 15.74
N VAL A 430 16.21 9.16 15.40
CA VAL A 430 15.76 8.09 16.29
C VAL A 430 16.48 6.80 15.91
N VAL A 431 16.87 6.01 16.91
CA VAL A 431 17.57 4.75 16.71
C VAL A 431 16.71 3.60 17.19
N TRP A 432 16.54 2.60 16.32
CA TRP A 432 16.00 1.30 16.67
C TRP A 432 17.13 0.27 16.81
N SER A 433 17.03 -0.57 17.83
CA SER A 433 17.91 -1.73 18.02
C SER A 433 17.08 -3.01 18.11
N PRO A 434 17.55 -4.12 17.51
CA PRO A 434 16.90 -5.43 17.64
C PRO A 434 16.67 -5.84 19.10
N ASP A 435 17.63 -5.52 19.97
CA ASP A 435 17.62 -5.91 21.38
C ASP A 435 16.90 -4.92 22.30
N GLY A 436 17.03 -3.62 22.07
CA GLY A 436 16.52 -2.57 22.95
C GLY A 436 15.22 -1.93 22.49
N GLY A 437 14.76 -2.20 21.26
CA GLY A 437 13.65 -1.47 20.67
C GLY A 437 14.05 -0.06 20.23
N MET A 438 13.04 0.78 20.11
CA MET A 438 13.13 2.18 19.74
C MET A 438 12.72 3.04 20.94
N VAL A 439 13.61 3.95 21.35
CA VAL A 439 13.32 4.93 22.41
C VAL A 439 12.90 6.23 21.74
N LEU A 440 11.65 6.63 21.95
CA LEU A 440 11.15 7.95 21.58
C LEU A 440 11.47 8.90 22.75
N GLY A 441 12.43 9.79 22.52
CA GLY A 441 12.77 10.89 23.44
C GLY A 441 11.73 12.00 23.42
#